data_AF-A0A2N2G1N4-F1
#
_entry.id   AF-A0A2N2G1N4-F1
#
_cell.length_a   1.000
_cell.length_b   1.000
_cell.length_c   1.000
_cell.angle_alpha   90.00
_cell.angle_beta   90.00
_cell.angle_gamma   90.00
#
_symmetry.space_group_name_H-M   'P 1'
#
loop_
_entity.id
_entity.type
_entity.pdbx_description
1 polymer ?
#
loop_
_entity_poly.entity_id
_entity_poly.type
_entity_poly.pdbx_seq_one_letter_code
_entity_poly.pdbx_strand_id
1 'polypeptide(L)'
;MKKYINSRTIFLSTLICIVLLFYSLSYNFFLTNFIQIEKIQNEKNIHNLINHFNSNFDSLVSISNTFKQNGFNIPHIEDLNQLGLDFIIYQNSKKKNIFSQYSQTKENSSKILNHTEFETNLFEHFSSIPEVHTIFKFEQRLFYVVKTTVHKNLTLYVGKILNNQNLKQLSIDFEQLFIGHQKELKQETLKLSSKYIPIISIDVELSDK
;
A
#
# COMPACT_ATOMS: atom_id res chain seq x y z
N MET A 1 1.65 72.35 26.93
CA MET A 1 2.92 71.59 26.85
C MET A 1 2.91 70.73 25.59
N LYS A 2 3.62 71.13 24.52
CA LYS A 2 3.81 70.27 23.34
C LYS A 2 4.98 69.33 23.62
N LYS A 3 4.71 68.05 23.90
CA LYS A 3 5.75 67.01 24.02
C LYS A 3 6.31 66.77 22.62
N TYR A 4 7.55 67.17 22.38
CA TYR A 4 8.31 66.78 21.19
C TYR A 4 8.68 65.31 21.33
N ILE A 5 8.08 64.47 20.49
CA ILE A 5 8.50 63.08 20.36
C ILE A 5 9.86 63.10 19.64
N ASN A 6 10.88 62.49 20.26
CA ASN A 6 12.23 62.45 19.71
C ASN A 6 12.26 61.59 18.43
N SER A 7 12.86 62.06 17.34
CA SER A 7 12.94 61.34 16.06
C SER A 7 13.52 59.93 16.20
N ARG A 8 14.43 59.72 17.16
CA ARG A 8 14.98 58.39 17.49
C ARG A 8 13.92 57.41 18.02
N THR A 9 12.98 57.90 18.83
CA THR A 9 11.90 57.05 19.38
C THR A 9 10.89 56.64 18.32
N ILE A 10 10.59 57.54 17.37
CA ILE A 10 9.74 57.23 16.21
C ILE A 10 10.43 56.18 15.34
N PHE A 11 11.71 56.38 15.02
CA PHE A 11 12.48 55.42 14.22
C PHE A 11 12.50 54.02 14.86
N LEU A 12 12.80 53.92 16.16
CA LEU A 12 12.85 52.64 16.87
C LEU A 12 11.47 51.96 16.90
N SER A 13 10.40 52.72 17.16
CA SER A 13 9.02 52.20 17.15
C SER A 13 8.62 51.67 15.77
N THR A 14 8.95 52.40 14.70
CA THR A 14 8.67 51.97 13.33
C THR A 14 9.43 50.70 12.99
N LEU A 15 10.71 50.61 13.38
CA LEU A 15 11.52 49.41 13.17
C LEU A 15 10.93 48.19 13.88
N ILE A 16 10.50 48.34 15.14
CA ILE A 16 9.85 47.26 15.90
C ILE A 16 8.55 46.82 15.22
N CYS A 17 7.70 47.76 14.77
CA CYS A 17 6.48 47.43 14.04
C CYS A 17 6.77 46.67 12.75
N ILE A 18 7.80 47.07 11.99
CA ILE A 18 8.20 46.37 10.76
C ILE A 18 8.64 44.94 11.08
N VAL A 19 9.50 44.75 12.10
CA VAL A 19 9.97 43.40 12.50
C VAL A 19 8.81 42.51 12.93
N LEU A 20 7.86 43.02 13.73
CA LEU A 20 6.68 42.26 14.16
C LEU A 20 5.76 41.90 12.98
N LEU A 21 5.59 42.82 12.04
CA LEU A 21 4.80 42.59 10.83
C LEU A 21 5.45 41.50 9.98
N PHE A 22 6.77 41.58 9.74
CA PHE A 22 7.51 40.54 9.03
C PHE A 22 7.46 39.20 9.75
N TYR A 23 7.59 39.18 11.08
CA TYR A 23 7.48 37.95 11.87
C TYR A 23 6.10 37.31 11.70
N SER A 24 5.02 38.09 11.82
CA SER A 24 3.65 37.59 11.69
C SER A 24 3.35 37.10 10.26
N LEU A 25 3.73 37.86 9.24
CA LEU A 25 3.56 37.46 7.84
C LEU A 25 4.40 36.22 7.52
N SER A 26 5.64 36.18 7.99
CA SER A 26 6.56 35.06 7.78
C SER A 26 6.04 33.80 8.44
N TYR A 27 5.58 33.88 9.70
CA TYR A 27 5.02 32.74 10.41
C TYR A 27 3.79 32.16 9.72
N ASN A 28 2.82 33.01 9.37
CA ASN A 28 1.61 32.58 8.68
C ASN A 28 1.90 32.02 7.29
N PHE A 29 2.82 32.65 6.55
CA PHE A 29 3.28 32.18 5.24
C PHE A 29 3.98 30.82 5.35
N PHE A 30 4.90 30.66 6.29
CA PHE A 30 5.63 29.42 6.48
C PHE A 30 4.71 28.29 6.93
N LEU A 31 3.81 28.51 7.89
CA LEU A 31 2.88 27.47 8.33
C LEU A 31 1.90 27.07 7.22
N THR A 32 1.27 28.04 6.56
CA THR A 32 0.29 27.74 5.50
C THR A 32 0.95 27.00 4.34
N ASN A 33 2.13 27.46 3.91
CA ASN A 33 2.87 26.79 2.84
C ASN A 33 3.40 25.43 3.27
N PHE A 34 3.85 25.29 4.51
CA PHE A 34 4.31 24.00 5.03
C PHE A 34 3.18 22.97 5.01
N ILE A 35 2.01 23.31 5.56
CA ILE A 35 0.82 22.43 5.55
C ILE A 35 0.42 22.07 4.10
N GLN A 36 0.46 23.04 3.19
CA GLN A 36 0.13 22.80 1.78
C GLN A 36 1.16 21.87 1.09
N ILE A 37 2.46 22.09 1.33
CA ILE A 37 3.54 21.28 0.77
C ILE A 37 3.45 19.84 1.32
N GLU A 38 3.22 19.70 2.63
CA GLU A 38 3.04 18.42 3.28
C GLU A 38 1.85 17.66 2.71
N LYS A 39 0.71 18.33 2.53
CA LYS A 39 -0.46 17.72 1.89
C LYS A 39 -0.17 17.23 0.47
N ILE A 40 0.48 18.06 -0.35
CA ILE A 40 0.85 17.69 -1.74
C ILE A 40 1.80 16.49 -1.76
N GLN A 41 2.81 16.48 -0.87
CA GLN A 41 3.76 15.37 -0.78
C GLN A 41 3.07 14.08 -0.33
N ASN A 42 2.20 14.16 0.66
CA ASN A 42 1.40 13.02 1.13
C ASN A 42 0.51 12.46 0.02
N GLU A 43 -0.25 13.30 -0.70
CA GLU A 43 -1.07 12.87 -1.83
C GLU A 43 -0.24 12.16 -2.91
N LYS A 44 0.92 12.73 -3.27
CA LYS A 44 1.84 12.15 -4.25
C LYS A 44 2.35 10.77 -3.81
N ASN A 45 2.74 10.64 -2.55
CA ASN A 45 3.27 9.40 -2.02
C ASN A 45 2.21 8.30 -1.94
N ILE A 46 0.98 8.65 -1.58
CA ILE A 46 -0.12 7.71 -1.63
C ILE A 46 -0.42 7.27 -3.07
N HIS A 47 -0.42 8.20 -4.03
CA HIS A 47 -0.61 7.86 -5.43
C HIS A 47 0.47 6.89 -5.93
N ASN A 48 1.73 7.11 -5.56
CA ASN A 48 2.83 6.21 -5.87
C ASN A 48 2.62 4.81 -5.27
N LEU A 49 2.16 4.72 -4.03
CA LEU A 49 1.84 3.45 -3.38
C LEU A 49 0.71 2.71 -4.11
N ILE A 50 -0.36 3.40 -4.49
CA ILE A 50 -1.48 2.83 -5.25
C ILE A 50 -1.00 2.33 -6.62
N ASN A 51 -0.17 3.10 -7.30
CA ASN A 51 0.42 2.70 -8.58
C ASN A 51 1.30 1.46 -8.42
N HIS A 52 2.06 1.37 -7.32
CA HIS A 52 2.84 0.19 -7.00
C HIS A 52 1.96 -1.04 -6.79
N PHE A 53 0.86 -0.92 -6.03
CA PHE A 53 -0.11 -2.00 -5.87
C PHE A 53 -0.74 -2.42 -7.21
N ASN A 54 -1.20 -1.45 -8.00
CA ASN A 54 -1.80 -1.72 -9.31
C ASN A 54 -0.82 -2.43 -10.23
N SER A 55 0.44 -1.99 -10.29
CA SER A 55 1.46 -2.61 -11.12
C SER A 55 1.78 -4.05 -10.69
N ASN A 56 1.81 -4.34 -9.39
CA ASN A 56 2.00 -5.72 -8.90
C ASN A 56 0.80 -6.61 -9.27
N PHE A 57 -0.44 -6.13 -9.08
CA PHE A 57 -1.62 -6.88 -9.50
C PHE A 57 -1.69 -7.07 -11.02
N ASP A 58 -1.39 -6.04 -11.82
CA ASP A 58 -1.36 -6.15 -13.28
C ASP A 58 -0.36 -7.24 -13.73
N SER A 59 0.81 -7.32 -13.07
CA SER A 59 1.78 -8.40 -13.30
C SER A 59 1.19 -9.78 -12.95
N LEU A 60 0.61 -9.94 -11.75
CA LEU A 60 0.01 -11.21 -11.32
C LEU A 60 -1.16 -11.64 -12.21
N VAL A 61 -2.01 -10.69 -12.64
CA VAL A 61 -3.13 -10.94 -13.56
C VAL A 61 -2.61 -11.38 -14.92
N SER A 62 -1.55 -10.74 -15.44
CA SER A 62 -0.92 -11.15 -16.70
C SER A 62 -0.38 -12.59 -16.64
N ILE A 63 0.32 -12.92 -15.56
CA ILE A 63 0.84 -14.27 -15.30
C ILE A 63 -0.32 -15.27 -15.19
N SER A 64 -1.32 -14.96 -14.37
CA SER A 64 -2.50 -15.80 -14.18
C SER A 64 -3.26 -16.05 -15.48
N ASN A 65 -3.38 -15.04 -16.35
CA ASN A 65 -4.00 -15.16 -17.66
C ASN A 65 -3.19 -16.05 -18.61
N THR A 66 -1.85 -15.98 -18.54
CA THR A 66 -0.96 -16.84 -19.31
C THR A 66 -1.16 -18.31 -18.94
N PHE A 67 -1.21 -18.62 -17.64
CA PHE A 67 -1.54 -19.97 -17.16
C PHE A 67 -2.96 -20.41 -17.53
N LYS A 68 -3.93 -19.49 -17.49
CA LYS A 68 -5.31 -19.76 -17.90
C LYS A 68 -5.40 -20.13 -19.39
N GLN A 69 -4.65 -19.45 -20.26
CA GLN A 69 -4.67 -19.69 -21.70
C GLN A 69 -3.90 -20.95 -22.12
N ASN A 70 -2.76 -21.21 -21.49
CA ASN A 70 -1.91 -22.36 -21.83
C ASN A 70 -2.41 -23.70 -21.24
N GLY A 71 -3.46 -23.65 -20.42
CA GLY A 71 -3.96 -24.82 -19.68
C GLY A 71 -2.98 -25.28 -18.61
N PHE A 72 -3.32 -26.35 -17.89
CA PHE A 72 -2.45 -26.98 -16.87
C PHE A 72 -1.21 -27.66 -17.50
N ASN A 73 -0.69 -27.15 -18.61
CA ASN A 73 0.62 -27.51 -19.11
C ASN A 73 1.61 -26.63 -18.34
N ILE A 74 2.00 -27.12 -17.16
CA ILE A 74 3.03 -26.53 -16.32
C ILE A 74 4.34 -27.22 -16.75
N PRO A 75 5.02 -26.81 -17.84
CA PRO A 75 6.42 -27.21 -17.98
C PRO A 75 7.11 -26.76 -16.71
N HIS A 76 7.90 -27.66 -16.10
CA HIS A 76 8.62 -27.45 -14.84
C HIS A 76 8.93 -25.98 -14.60
N ILE A 77 8.14 -25.32 -13.74
CA ILE A 77 8.49 -23.99 -13.26
C ILE A 77 9.68 -24.23 -12.36
N GLU A 78 10.90 -24.15 -12.92
CA GLU A 78 12.12 -24.41 -12.16
C GLU A 78 12.25 -23.40 -11.01
N ASP A 79 11.81 -22.16 -11.23
CA ASP A 79 11.85 -21.10 -10.23
C ASP A 79 10.68 -20.11 -10.39
N LEU A 80 9.79 -20.05 -9.40
CA LEU A 80 8.69 -19.08 -9.34
C LEU A 80 9.19 -17.64 -9.25
N ASN A 81 10.41 -17.41 -8.74
CA ASN A 81 10.99 -16.07 -8.65
C ASN A 81 11.20 -15.44 -10.03
N GLN A 82 11.50 -16.24 -11.06
CA GLN A 82 11.64 -15.74 -12.44
C GLN A 82 10.31 -15.20 -12.98
N LEU A 83 9.20 -15.74 -12.49
CA LEU A 83 7.85 -15.27 -12.79
C LEU A 83 7.41 -14.16 -11.82
N GLY A 84 8.22 -13.80 -10.83
CA GLY A 84 7.87 -12.84 -9.80
C GLY A 84 6.76 -13.32 -8.85
N LEU A 85 6.57 -14.64 -8.73
CA LEU A 85 5.60 -15.29 -7.85
C LEU A 85 6.28 -15.86 -6.61
N ASP A 86 5.59 -15.81 -5.47
CA ASP A 86 5.99 -16.56 -4.28
C ASP A 86 5.20 -17.86 -4.11
N PHE A 87 3.99 -17.94 -4.69
CA PHE A 87 3.24 -19.18 -4.74
C PHE A 87 2.33 -19.28 -5.96
N ILE A 88 2.05 -20.51 -6.35
CA ILE A 88 1.03 -20.89 -7.32
C ILE A 88 0.30 -22.13 -6.80
N ILE A 89 -1.04 -22.11 -6.80
CA ILE A 89 -1.88 -23.19 -6.28
C ILE A 89 -3.03 -23.44 -7.25
N TYR A 90 -3.24 -24.71 -7.61
CA TYR A 90 -4.38 -25.17 -8.37
C TYR A 90 -5.32 -25.98 -7.49
N GLN A 91 -6.59 -25.58 -7.52
CA GLN A 91 -7.66 -26.19 -6.74
C GLN A 91 -8.71 -26.77 -7.68
N ASN A 92 -9.17 -28.00 -7.42
CA ASN A 92 -10.30 -28.57 -8.17
C ASN A 92 -11.65 -28.06 -7.68
N SER A 93 -12.73 -28.39 -8.41
CA SER A 93 -14.12 -28.11 -8.01
C SER A 93 -14.53 -28.75 -6.67
N LYS A 94 -13.82 -29.78 -6.19
CA LYS A 94 -14.04 -30.38 -4.86
C LYS A 94 -13.27 -29.65 -3.75
N LYS A 95 -12.73 -28.45 -4.04
CA LYS A 95 -11.92 -27.61 -3.15
C LYS A 95 -10.63 -28.27 -2.65
N LYS A 96 -10.16 -29.34 -3.30
CA LYS A 96 -8.89 -29.98 -2.98
C LYS A 96 -7.77 -29.35 -3.78
N ASN A 97 -6.64 -29.11 -3.12
CA ASN A 97 -5.39 -28.78 -3.79
C ASN A 97 -4.99 -29.96 -4.69
N ILE A 98 -4.72 -29.67 -5.96
CA ILE A 98 -4.22 -30.64 -6.95
C ILE A 98 -2.72 -30.43 -7.16
N PHE A 99 -2.26 -29.18 -7.06
CA PHE A 99 -0.88 -28.79 -7.24
C PHE A 99 -0.63 -27.48 -6.53
N SER A 100 0.48 -27.41 -5.81
CA SER A 100 0.97 -26.18 -5.19
C SER A 100 2.47 -26.13 -5.32
N GLN A 101 3.00 -24.97 -5.69
CA GLN A 101 4.42 -24.69 -5.67
C GLN A 101 4.65 -23.35 -4.99
N TYR A 102 5.77 -23.30 -4.25
CA TYR A 102 6.17 -22.16 -3.45
C TYR A 102 7.60 -21.80 -3.81
N SER A 103 7.88 -20.50 -3.83
CA SER A 103 9.21 -20.00 -4.11
C SER A 103 10.20 -20.48 -3.05
N GLN A 104 11.37 -20.94 -3.48
CA GLN A 104 12.47 -21.30 -2.60
C GLN A 104 13.38 -20.11 -2.35
N THR A 105 12.82 -19.00 -1.85
CA THR A 105 13.65 -17.85 -1.47
C THR A 105 14.59 -18.24 -0.32
N LYS A 106 15.86 -17.84 -0.35
CA LYS A 106 16.79 -18.10 0.77
C LYS A 106 16.43 -17.32 2.04
N GLU A 107 15.66 -16.23 1.90
CA GLU A 107 15.21 -15.39 3.00
C GLU A 107 14.03 -16.03 3.75
N ASN A 108 14.20 -16.34 5.03
CA ASN A 108 13.16 -16.96 5.87
C ASN A 108 11.95 -16.03 6.10
N SER A 109 12.15 -14.70 6.01
CA SER A 109 11.10 -13.68 6.06
C SER A 109 10.10 -13.78 4.90
N SER A 110 10.48 -14.46 3.82
CA SER A 110 9.70 -14.61 2.59
C SER A 110 9.23 -16.04 2.35
N LYS A 111 9.40 -16.96 3.32
CA LYS A 111 8.91 -18.34 3.20
C LYS A 111 7.57 -18.53 3.86
N ILE A 112 6.60 -19.09 3.14
CA ILE A 112 5.38 -19.64 3.73
C ILE A 112 5.79 -20.95 4.39
N LEU A 113 5.68 -21.06 5.72
CA LEU A 113 6.17 -22.25 6.44
C LEU A 113 5.13 -23.37 6.49
N ASN A 114 3.86 -23.03 6.77
CA ASN A 114 2.76 -23.98 6.84
C ASN A 114 1.88 -23.89 5.58
N HIS A 115 2.28 -24.58 4.51
CA HIS A 115 1.56 -24.55 3.23
C HIS A 115 0.12 -25.04 3.36
N THR A 116 -0.12 -26.13 4.11
CA THR A 116 -1.46 -26.72 4.25
C THR A 116 -2.43 -25.77 4.95
N GLU A 117 -1.97 -25.13 6.03
CA GLU A 117 -2.80 -24.15 6.75
C GLU A 117 -3.03 -22.90 5.91
N PHE A 118 -1.98 -22.40 5.23
CA PHE A 118 -2.09 -21.28 4.31
C PHE A 118 -3.14 -21.53 3.22
N GLU A 119 -3.06 -22.68 2.54
CA GLU A 119 -4.01 -23.09 1.50
C GLU A 119 -5.43 -23.21 2.03
N THR A 120 -5.61 -23.84 3.19
CA THR A 120 -6.92 -24.00 3.81
C THR A 120 -7.55 -22.64 4.10
N ASN A 121 -6.80 -21.73 4.72
CA ASN A 121 -7.25 -20.38 5.02
C ASN A 121 -7.59 -19.60 3.74
N LEU A 122 -6.72 -19.68 2.72
CA LEU A 122 -6.92 -19.04 1.43
C LEU A 122 -8.21 -19.52 0.74
N PHE A 123 -8.44 -20.84 0.74
CA PHE A 123 -9.59 -21.45 0.09
C PHE A 123 -10.90 -21.13 0.81
N GLU A 124 -10.91 -21.16 2.14
CA GLU A 124 -12.08 -20.81 2.93
C GLU A 124 -12.46 -19.35 2.71
N HIS A 125 -11.48 -18.45 2.82
CA HIS A 125 -11.67 -17.00 2.70
C HIS A 125 -12.24 -16.59 1.34
N PHE A 126 -11.81 -17.25 0.24
CA PHE A 126 -12.25 -16.91 -1.12
C PHE A 126 -13.25 -17.91 -1.70
N SER A 127 -13.86 -18.78 -0.90
CA SER A 127 -14.69 -19.89 -1.39
C SER A 127 -15.91 -19.46 -2.21
N SER A 128 -16.50 -18.30 -1.90
CA SER A 128 -17.72 -17.77 -2.54
C SER A 128 -17.45 -16.83 -3.71
N ILE A 129 -16.20 -16.42 -3.92
CA ILE A 129 -15.84 -15.37 -4.89
C ILE A 129 -15.13 -15.99 -6.09
N PRO A 130 -15.67 -15.95 -7.31
CA PRO A 130 -15.11 -16.68 -8.46
C PRO A 130 -13.75 -16.14 -8.93
N GLU A 131 -13.58 -14.81 -8.89
CA GLU A 131 -12.34 -14.11 -9.24
C GLU A 131 -12.02 -13.08 -8.16
N VAL A 132 -10.76 -13.01 -7.76
CA VAL A 132 -10.31 -12.15 -6.64
C VAL A 132 -9.00 -11.50 -7.02
N HIS A 133 -8.87 -10.20 -6.81
CA HIS A 133 -7.60 -9.47 -6.82
C HIS A 133 -7.53 -8.69 -5.51
N THR A 134 -6.78 -9.16 -4.52
CA THR A 134 -6.78 -8.53 -3.19
C THR A 134 -5.48 -8.73 -2.44
N ILE A 135 -5.35 -7.99 -1.33
CA ILE A 135 -4.36 -8.27 -0.30
C ILE A 135 -4.98 -9.22 0.72
N PHE A 136 -4.36 -10.37 0.90
CA PHE A 136 -4.74 -11.38 1.89
C PHE A 136 -3.77 -11.32 3.06
N LYS A 137 -4.31 -11.39 4.28
CA LYS A 137 -3.50 -11.49 5.50
C LYS A 137 -3.50 -12.93 5.98
N PHE A 138 -2.31 -13.49 6.17
CA PHE A 138 -2.13 -14.78 6.84
C PHE A 138 -1.03 -14.64 7.89
N GLU A 139 -1.34 -15.05 9.12
CA GLU A 139 -0.52 -14.76 10.30
C GLU A 139 -0.18 -13.26 10.41
N GLN A 140 1.10 -12.90 10.39
CA GLN A 140 1.62 -11.53 10.45
C GLN A 140 2.08 -11.00 9.08
N ARG A 141 1.72 -11.67 7.98
CA ARG A 141 2.18 -11.34 6.63
C ARG A 141 1.03 -10.98 5.72
N LEU A 142 1.34 -10.13 4.75
CA LEU A 142 0.42 -9.70 3.71
C LEU A 142 0.84 -10.29 2.38
N PHE A 143 -0.13 -10.66 1.55
CA PHE A 143 0.07 -11.31 0.27
C PHE A 143 -0.79 -10.63 -0.78
N TYR A 144 -0.21 -10.29 -1.92
CA TYR A 144 -0.98 -10.07 -3.14
C TYR A 144 -1.52 -11.42 -3.60
N VAL A 145 -2.84 -11.51 -3.82
CA VAL A 145 -3.51 -12.72 -4.27
C VAL A 145 -4.35 -12.42 -5.49
N VAL A 146 -4.14 -13.22 -6.53
CA VAL A 146 -5.00 -13.30 -7.70
C VAL A 146 -5.61 -14.70 -7.78
N LYS A 147 -6.93 -14.76 -7.73
CA LYS A 147 -7.73 -15.97 -7.97
C LYS A 147 -8.39 -15.84 -9.33
N THR A 148 -8.19 -16.82 -10.21
CA THR A 148 -8.94 -16.93 -11.46
C THR A 148 -9.49 -18.33 -11.66
N THR A 149 -10.59 -18.42 -12.39
CA THR A 149 -11.11 -19.71 -12.88
C THR A 149 -10.45 -20.04 -14.21
N VAL A 150 -9.66 -21.11 -14.26
CA VAL A 150 -8.98 -21.58 -15.47
C VAL A 150 -9.91 -22.43 -16.33
N HIS A 151 -10.65 -23.34 -15.69
CA HIS A 151 -11.67 -24.17 -16.31
C HIS A 151 -12.82 -24.38 -15.31
N LYS A 152 -13.98 -24.89 -15.75
CA LYS A 152 -15.16 -25.09 -14.87
C LYS A 152 -14.85 -25.85 -13.57
N ASN A 153 -13.82 -26.69 -13.58
CA ASN A 153 -13.41 -27.51 -12.45
C ASN A 153 -12.05 -27.16 -11.87
N LEU A 154 -11.42 -26.07 -12.31
CA LEU A 154 -10.05 -25.72 -11.96
C LEU A 154 -9.94 -24.22 -11.66
N THR A 155 -9.56 -23.92 -10.43
CA THR A 155 -9.25 -22.58 -9.96
C THR A 155 -7.75 -22.46 -9.75
N LEU A 156 -7.19 -21.32 -10.15
CA LEU A 156 -5.80 -20.96 -9.97
C LEU A 156 -5.72 -19.82 -8.96
N TYR A 157 -4.84 -19.97 -7.99
CA TYR A 157 -4.36 -18.91 -7.11
C TYR A 157 -2.90 -18.66 -7.44
N VAL A 158 -2.56 -17.42 -7.74
CA VAL A 158 -1.18 -16.96 -7.78
C VAL A 158 -1.00 -15.85 -6.77
N GLY A 159 0.19 -15.74 -6.21
CA GLY A 159 0.44 -14.64 -5.32
C GLY A 159 1.89 -14.40 -5.00
N LYS A 160 2.07 -13.28 -4.31
CA LYS A 160 3.35 -12.71 -3.96
C LYS A 160 3.27 -12.10 -2.57
N ILE A 161 4.29 -12.30 -1.76
CA ILE A 161 4.44 -11.70 -0.46
C ILE A 161 4.63 -10.19 -0.63
N LEU A 162 3.86 -9.46 0.16
CA LEU A 162 3.99 -8.03 0.28
C LEU A 162 5.07 -7.77 1.34
N ASN A 163 6.32 -7.68 0.88
CA ASN A 163 7.47 -7.44 1.75
C ASN A 163 7.43 -6.01 2.30
N ASN A 164 7.55 -5.88 3.63
CA ASN A 164 7.66 -4.62 4.34
C ASN A 164 8.85 -3.76 3.88
N GLN A 165 9.88 -4.30 3.24
CA GLN A 165 10.96 -3.50 2.67
C GLN A 165 10.46 -2.59 1.53
N ASN A 166 9.59 -3.10 0.65
CA ASN A 166 8.99 -2.31 -0.44
C ASN A 166 8.00 -1.28 0.12
N LEU A 167 7.21 -1.66 1.13
CA LEU A 167 6.36 -0.70 1.84
C LEU A 167 7.18 0.34 2.60
N LYS A 168 8.27 -0.06 3.26
CA LYS A 168 9.16 0.85 4.01
C LYS A 168 9.82 1.85 3.10
N GLN A 169 10.26 1.45 1.90
CA GLN A 169 10.78 2.37 0.89
C GLN A 169 9.73 3.38 0.42
N LEU A 170 8.46 2.95 0.33
CA LEU A 170 7.32 3.82 0.01
C LEU A 170 6.83 4.62 1.23
N SER A 171 7.20 4.22 2.44
CA SER A 171 6.88 4.86 3.72
C SER A 171 8.03 5.67 4.29
N ILE A 172 9.15 5.88 3.58
CA ILE A 172 10.21 6.78 4.08
C ILE A 172 9.64 8.18 4.35
N ASP A 173 8.59 8.54 3.60
CA ASP A 173 7.90 9.82 3.73
C ASP A 173 6.64 9.74 4.63
N PHE A 174 6.27 8.56 5.13
CA PHE A 174 5.16 8.39 6.08
C PHE A 174 5.71 7.89 7.40
N GLU A 175 5.51 8.65 8.48
CA GLU A 175 6.02 8.29 9.80
C GLU A 175 5.57 6.87 10.19
N GLN A 176 4.35 6.46 9.81
CA GLN A 176 3.84 5.08 9.89
C GLN A 176 2.78 4.81 8.79
N LEU A 177 2.86 3.69 8.06
CA LEU A 177 1.82 3.24 7.12
C LEU A 177 1.22 1.92 7.57
N PHE A 178 -0.08 1.92 7.87
CA PHE A 178 -0.83 0.72 8.25
C PHE A 178 -1.87 0.36 7.19
N ILE A 179 -1.87 -0.89 6.73
CA ILE A 179 -2.90 -1.43 5.82
C ILE A 179 -3.90 -2.21 6.68
N GLY A 180 -5.05 -1.59 6.98
CA GLY A 180 -6.14 -2.20 7.75
C GLY A 180 -7.39 -2.47 6.91
N HIS A 181 -8.24 -3.38 7.40
CA HIS A 181 -9.65 -3.49 6.98
C HIS A 181 -10.50 -2.93 8.13
N GLN A 182 -10.94 -1.67 8.07
CA GLN A 182 -11.87 -1.12 9.06
C GLN A 182 -13.02 -0.33 8.44
N LYS A 183 -14.15 -0.34 9.16
CA LYS A 183 -15.50 0.00 8.70
C LYS A 183 -15.97 1.40 9.10
N GLU A 184 -15.27 2.10 9.99
CA GLU A 184 -15.60 3.47 10.39
C GLU A 184 -14.32 4.25 10.73
N LEU A 185 -14.16 5.44 10.14
CA LEU A 185 -12.99 6.30 10.28
C LEU A 185 -13.44 7.71 10.71
N LYS A 186 -12.76 8.30 11.71
CA LYS A 186 -13.14 9.56 12.37
C LYS A 186 -12.25 10.77 12.08
N GLN A 187 -11.28 10.70 11.18
CA GLN A 187 -10.47 11.85 10.76
C GLN A 187 -10.39 11.93 9.23
N GLU A 188 -9.90 13.07 8.69
CA GLU A 188 -9.89 13.39 7.26
C GLU A 188 -9.29 12.25 6.44
N THR A 189 -10.17 11.42 5.92
CA THR A 189 -9.80 10.22 5.18
C THR A 189 -9.65 10.60 3.73
N LEU A 190 -8.43 10.48 3.22
CA LEU A 190 -8.22 10.39 1.78
C LEU A 190 -8.83 9.06 1.31
N LYS A 191 -10.08 9.11 0.84
CA LYS A 191 -10.73 7.99 0.18
C LYS A 191 -10.07 7.80 -1.17
N LEU A 192 -9.28 6.75 -1.28
CA LEU A 192 -8.56 6.45 -2.50
C LEU A 192 -8.98 5.09 -3.03
N SER A 193 -9.23 5.06 -4.34
CA SER A 193 -9.57 3.84 -5.07
C SER A 193 -8.33 3.35 -5.81
N SER A 194 -7.89 2.13 -5.49
CA SER A 194 -7.08 1.36 -6.42
C SER A 194 -8.01 0.70 -7.45
N LYS A 195 -7.45 0.30 -8.60
CA LYS A 195 -8.15 -0.53 -9.60
C LYS A 195 -8.58 -1.88 -9.02
N TYR A 196 -7.81 -2.40 -8.05
CA TYR A 196 -7.98 -3.73 -7.47
C TYR A 196 -8.41 -3.71 -6.01
N ILE A 197 -8.00 -2.68 -5.26
CA ILE A 197 -8.40 -2.48 -3.87
C ILE A 197 -9.38 -1.31 -3.81
N PRO A 198 -10.69 -1.57 -3.71
CA PRO A 198 -11.71 -0.53 -3.90
C PRO A 198 -11.69 0.54 -2.81
N ILE A 199 -11.13 0.24 -1.62
CA ILE A 199 -10.98 1.21 -0.54
C ILE A 199 -9.63 0.96 0.14
N ILE A 200 -8.73 1.93 0.07
CA ILE A 200 -7.54 2.00 0.92
C ILE A 200 -7.78 3.15 1.89
N SER A 201 -7.72 2.84 3.18
CA SER A 201 -7.77 3.85 4.24
C SER A 201 -6.36 3.99 4.79
N ILE A 202 -5.90 5.24 4.88
CA ILE A 202 -4.58 5.58 5.41
C ILE A 202 -4.83 6.52 6.56
N ASP A 203 -4.46 6.07 7.75
CA ASP A 203 -4.41 6.92 8.93
C ASP A 203 -3.08 7.66 8.88
N VAL A 204 -3.15 8.99 8.76
CA VAL A 204 -1.99 9.88 8.82
C VAL A 204 -2.06 10.58 10.17
N GLU A 205 -1.17 10.21 11.09
CA GLU A 205 -0.97 10.96 12.32
C GLU A 205 0.05 12.06 12.01
N LEU A 206 -0.36 13.32 12.14
CA LEU A 206 0.56 14.45 12.06
C LEU A 206 1.38 14.46 13.35
N SER A 207 2.70 14.43 13.23
CA SER A 207 3.63 14.53 14.35
C SER A 207 3.46 15.90 15.01
N ASP A 208 2.67 15.97 16.09
CA ASP A 208 2.72 17.11 17.01
C ASP A 208 4.06 17.04 17.76
N LYS A 209 5.07 17.77 17.27
CA LYS A 209 6.33 18.01 18.00
C LYS A 209 6.25 19.27 18.86
#